data_AF-A0A1V3R8P0-F1
#
_entry.id   AF-A0A1V3R8P0-F1
#
_cell.length_a   1.000
_cell.length_b   1.000
_cell.length_c   1.000
_cell.angle_alpha   90.00
_cell.angle_beta   90.00
_cell.angle_gamma   90.00
#
_symmetry.space_group_name_H-M   'P 1'
#
loop_
_entity.id
_entity.type
_entity.pdbx_description
1 polymer ?
#
loop_
_entity_poly.entity_id
_entity_poly.type
_entity_poly.pdbx_seq_one_letter_code
_entity_poly.pdbx_strand_id
1 'polypeptide(L)'
;MMSIISNDTKTKLGNDFYELFYKEYSKLKIKSNKIVSVQEELTFGRTTKIIVSVDGELINEFISRPDEDFMKYMAETVSNNVFKYFKNIEKQNKDIIRY
;
A
#
# COMPACT_ATOMS: atom_id res chain seq x y z
N MET A 1 -2.79 17.25 6.45
CA MET A 1 -3.30 15.95 6.92
C MET A 1 -2.24 14.90 6.63
N MET A 2 -2.04 13.91 7.52
CA MET A 2 -1.37 12.67 7.13
C MET A 2 -2.34 11.84 6.28
N SER A 3 -1.82 11.06 5.33
CA SER A 3 -2.65 10.15 4.54
C SER A 3 -3.31 9.12 5.46
N ILE A 4 -4.57 8.80 5.19
CA ILE A 4 -5.31 7.78 5.95
C ILE A 4 -5.06 6.42 5.28
N ILE A 5 -4.77 5.41 6.09
CA ILE A 5 -4.59 4.02 5.62
C ILE A 5 -5.76 3.20 6.17
N SER A 6 -6.55 2.59 5.29
CA SER A 6 -7.61 1.66 5.68
C SER A 6 -7.11 0.21 5.68
N ASN A 7 -7.57 -0.56 6.67
CA ASN A 7 -7.30 -1.99 6.80
C ASN A 7 -8.59 -2.77 6.57
N ASP A 8 -8.71 -3.40 5.41
CA ASP A 8 -9.82 -4.28 5.05
C ASP A 8 -9.36 -5.75 4.98
N THR A 9 -8.34 -6.11 5.76
CA THR A 9 -7.85 -7.49 5.88
C THR A 9 -8.63 -8.28 6.93
N LYS A 10 -8.75 -9.59 6.72
CA LYS A 10 -9.53 -10.50 7.58
C LYS A 10 -8.69 -11.60 8.20
N THR A 11 -7.62 -12.01 7.54
CA THR A 11 -6.73 -13.07 8.03
C THR A 11 -5.56 -12.51 8.80
N LYS A 12 -4.91 -13.39 9.58
CA LYS A 12 -3.65 -13.05 10.25
C LYS A 12 -2.57 -12.63 9.25
N LEU A 13 -2.43 -13.32 8.11
CA LEU A 13 -1.44 -12.96 7.09
C LEU A 13 -1.69 -11.57 6.51
N GLY A 14 -2.95 -11.23 6.25
CA GLY A 14 -3.33 -9.90 5.79
C GLY A 14 -3.00 -8.83 6.84
N ASN A 15 -3.34 -9.07 8.10
CA ASN A 15 -3.06 -8.11 9.17
C ASN A 15 -1.54 -7.95 9.43
N ASP A 16 -0.78 -9.04 9.40
CA ASP A 16 0.68 -9.02 9.55
C ASP A 16 1.32 -8.19 8.43
N PHE A 17 0.84 -8.35 7.18
CA PHE A 17 1.27 -7.49 6.08
C PHE A 17 0.87 -6.02 6.30
N TYR A 18 -0.37 -5.76 6.73
CA TYR A 18 -0.84 -4.40 6.99
C TYR A 18 0.06 -3.67 8.00
N GLU A 19 0.45 -4.32 9.09
CA GLU A 19 1.32 -3.74 10.11
C GLU A 19 2.73 -3.42 9.56
N LEU A 20 3.30 -4.35 8.79
CA LEU A 20 4.59 -4.14 8.12
C LEU A 20 4.51 -2.98 7.12
N PHE A 21 3.48 -2.97 6.28
CA PHE A 21 3.25 -1.93 5.30
C PHE A 21 3.05 -0.57 5.97
N TYR A 22 2.21 -0.50 7.01
CA TYR A 22 1.95 0.74 7.76
C TYR A 22 3.24 1.30 8.36
N LYS A 23 4.11 0.44 8.90
CA LYS A 23 5.42 0.82 9.43
C LYS A 23 6.31 1.41 8.34
N GLU A 24 6.45 0.75 7.20
CA GLU A 24 7.29 1.25 6.10
C GLU A 24 6.72 2.54 5.49
N TYR A 25 5.41 2.60 5.25
CA TYR A 25 4.73 3.78 4.75
C TYR A 25 4.90 5.00 5.66
N SER A 26 4.76 4.80 6.99
CA SER A 26 4.88 5.88 7.97
C SER A 26 6.25 6.56 7.97
N LYS A 27 7.32 5.83 7.61
CA LYS A 27 8.68 6.40 7.48
C LYS A 27 8.79 7.40 6.34
N LEU A 28 7.96 7.26 5.30
CA LEU A 28 8.00 8.08 4.08
C LEU A 28 7.37 9.46 4.29
N LYS A 29 6.68 9.69 5.42
CA LYS A 29 6.10 10.99 5.82
C LYS A 29 5.27 11.66 4.72
N ILE A 30 4.52 10.86 3.97
CA ILE A 30 3.69 11.32 2.85
C ILE A 30 2.54 12.17 3.39
N LYS A 31 2.35 13.35 2.79
CA LYS A 31 1.25 14.26 3.12
C LYS A 31 0.28 14.28 1.94
N SER A 32 -0.82 13.53 2.07
CA SER A 32 -1.89 13.54 1.08
C SER A 32 -3.25 13.50 1.77
N ASN A 33 -4.29 13.90 1.03
CA ASN A 33 -5.70 13.72 1.38
C ASN A 33 -6.29 12.44 0.78
N LYS A 34 -5.52 11.68 0.01
CA LYS A 34 -5.94 10.42 -0.59
C LYS A 34 -5.93 9.28 0.43
N ILE A 35 -6.80 8.29 0.22
CA ILE A 35 -6.93 7.11 1.07
C ILE A 35 -6.12 5.97 0.46
N VAL A 36 -5.20 5.41 1.23
CA VAL A 36 -4.48 4.18 0.87
C VAL A 36 -5.24 3.00 1.45
N SER A 37 -5.73 2.08 0.63
CA SER A 37 -6.50 0.92 1.09
C SER A 37 -5.69 -0.36 0.96
N VAL A 38 -5.65 -1.15 2.03
CA VAL A 38 -5.10 -2.52 2.03
C VAL A 38 -6.25 -3.49 2.15
N GLN A 39 -6.53 -4.21 1.08
CA GLN A 39 -7.65 -5.14 0.95
C GLN A 39 -7.15 -6.58 0.80
N GLU A 40 -7.97 -7.53 1.22
CA GLU A 40 -7.67 -8.95 1.12
C GLU A 40 -8.80 -9.72 0.44
N GLU A 41 -8.43 -10.56 -0.53
CA GLU A 41 -9.30 -11.59 -1.09
C GLU A 41 -8.81 -12.97 -0.67
N LEU A 42 -9.70 -13.81 -0.13
CA LEU A 42 -9.37 -15.18 0.21
C LEU A 42 -9.10 -15.98 -1.07
N THR A 43 -8.00 -16.74 -1.07
CA THR A 43 -7.67 -17.65 -2.17
C THR A 43 -7.77 -19.10 -1.71
N PHE A 44 -7.62 -20.05 -2.64
CA PHE A 44 -7.61 -21.47 -2.29
C PHE A 44 -6.41 -21.80 -1.38
N GLY A 45 -6.68 -22.55 -0.31
CA GLY A 45 -5.65 -22.97 0.65
C GLY A 45 -5.46 -21.97 1.79
N ARG A 46 -4.20 -21.77 2.21
CA ARG A 46 -3.82 -20.91 3.36
C ARG A 46 -3.20 -19.57 2.94
N THR A 47 -3.37 -19.18 1.69
CA THR A 47 -2.87 -17.93 1.12
C THR A 47 -4.02 -16.97 0.88
N THR A 48 -3.70 -15.69 0.74
CA THR A 48 -4.68 -14.65 0.40
C THR A 48 -4.08 -13.68 -0.60
N LYS A 49 -4.90 -13.09 -1.44
CA LYS A 49 -4.45 -12.02 -2.33
C LYS A 49 -4.54 -10.71 -1.56
N ILE A 50 -3.43 -9.99 -1.50
CA ILE A 50 -3.37 -8.64 -0.95
C ILE A 50 -3.43 -7.66 -2.10
N ILE A 51 -4.29 -6.65 -1.95
CA ILE A 51 -4.52 -5.60 -2.92
C ILE A 51 -4.27 -4.27 -2.23
N VAL A 52 -3.36 -3.46 -2.77
CA VAL A 52 -3.09 -2.11 -2.25
C VAL A 52 -3.47 -1.09 -3.32
N SER A 53 -4.36 -0.17 -2.94
CA SER A 53 -4.88 0.86 -3.84
C SER A 53 -4.83 2.24 -3.21
N VAL A 54 -4.85 3.29 -4.05
CA VAL A 54 -4.96 4.69 -3.61
C VAL A 54 -6.18 5.31 -4.27
N ASP A 55 -7.19 5.70 -3.48
CA ASP A 55 -8.51 6.13 -3.96
C ASP A 55 -9.13 5.19 -5.01
N GLY A 56 -8.91 3.87 -4.86
CA GLY A 56 -9.40 2.85 -5.79
C GLY A 56 -8.49 2.55 -6.98
N GLU A 57 -7.40 3.30 -7.19
CA GLU A 57 -6.40 2.99 -8.21
C GLU A 57 -5.45 1.91 -7.70
N LEU A 58 -5.37 0.77 -8.41
CA LEU A 58 -4.52 -0.35 -8.05
C LEU A 58 -3.04 0.03 -8.14
N ILE A 59 -2.32 -0.08 -7.02
CA ILE A 59 -0.86 0.15 -6.98
C ILE A 59 -0.10 -1.16 -7.01
N ASN A 60 -0.52 -2.15 -6.23
CA ASN A 60 0.06 -3.50 -6.26
C ASN A 60 -1.00 -4.55 -5.90
N GLU A 61 -0.81 -5.75 -6.45
CA GLU A 61 -1.49 -6.97 -6.03
C GLU A 61 -0.50 -8.14 -5.97
N PHE A 62 -0.65 -9.01 -4.97
CA PHE A 62 0.19 -10.20 -4.82
C PHE A 62 -0.47 -11.26 -3.95
N ILE A 63 0.00 -12.52 -4.08
CA ILE A 63 -0.41 -13.61 -3.20
C ILE A 63 0.49 -13.64 -1.96
N SER A 64 -0.13 -13.52 -0.78
CA SER A 64 0.55 -13.60 0.51
C SER A 64 1.14 -14.98 0.75
N ARG A 65 2.25 -15.00 1.47
CA ARG A 65 2.98 -16.20 1.89
C ARG A 65 3.38 -16.03 3.35
N PRO A 66 3.42 -17.09 4.16
CA PRO A 66 3.81 -17.01 5.56
C PRO A 66 5.31 -16.74 5.79
N ASP A 67 6.08 -16.56 4.72
CA ASP A 67 7.50 -16.26 4.78
C ASP A 67 7.73 -14.80 5.19
N GLU A 68 8.43 -14.60 6.30
CA GLU A 68 8.60 -13.28 6.92
C GLU A 68 9.44 -12.34 6.05
N ASP A 69 10.50 -12.85 5.42
CA ASP A 69 11.38 -12.05 4.57
C ASP A 69 10.64 -11.58 3.31
N PHE A 70 9.83 -12.45 2.71
CA PHE A 70 8.94 -12.08 1.62
C PHE A 70 7.92 -11.03 2.04
N MET A 71 7.30 -11.15 3.22
CA MET A 71 6.35 -10.14 3.72
C MET A 71 7.01 -8.78 3.93
N LYS A 72 8.22 -8.73 4.52
CA LYS A 72 9.00 -7.49 4.67
C LYS A 72 9.36 -6.88 3.32
N TYR A 73 9.86 -7.69 2.39
CA TYR A 73 10.20 -7.25 1.04
C TYR A 73 9.00 -6.66 0.30
N MET A 74 7.83 -7.31 0.41
CA MET A 74 6.61 -6.80 -0.20
C MET A 74 6.15 -5.50 0.47
N ALA A 75 6.21 -5.38 1.80
CA ALA A 75 5.86 -4.14 2.49
C ALA A 75 6.74 -2.95 2.06
N GLU A 76 8.05 -3.16 1.93
CA GLU A 76 8.98 -2.15 1.43
C GLU A 76 8.69 -1.81 -0.04
N THR A 77 8.51 -2.82 -0.89
CA THR A 77 8.25 -2.62 -2.32
C THR A 77 6.96 -1.84 -2.54
N VAL A 78 5.89 -2.24 -1.83
CA VAL A 78 4.58 -1.62 -1.99
C VAL A 78 4.57 -0.20 -1.45
N SER A 79 5.18 0.06 -0.28
CA SER A 79 5.28 1.41 0.27
C SER A 79 6.07 2.35 -0.65
N ASN A 80 7.16 1.87 -1.26
CA ASN A 80 7.93 2.61 -2.25
C ASN A 80 7.13 2.92 -3.53
N ASN A 81 6.31 1.97 -4.01
CA ASN A 81 5.45 2.20 -5.18
C ASN A 81 4.37 3.25 -4.88
N VAL A 82 3.76 3.19 -3.69
CA VAL A 82 2.81 4.23 -3.26
C VAL A 82 3.49 5.59 -3.14
N PHE A 83 4.72 5.66 -2.63
CA PHE A 83 5.48 6.91 -2.60
C PHE A 83 5.75 7.49 -3.99
N LYS A 84 6.16 6.64 -4.95
CA LYS A 84 6.34 7.05 -6.35
C LYS A 84 5.04 7.57 -6.96
N TYR A 85 3.92 6.91 -6.68
CA TYR A 85 2.60 7.36 -7.12
C TYR A 85 2.30 8.79 -6.66
N PHE A 86 2.47 9.07 -5.36
CA PHE A 86 2.27 10.42 -4.83
C PHE A 86 3.26 11.45 -5.41
N LYS A 87 4.53 11.07 -5.62
CA LYS A 87 5.53 11.95 -6.24
C LYS A 87 5.18 12.31 -7.68
N ASN A 88 4.60 11.38 -8.43
CA ASN A 88 4.16 11.62 -9.80
C ASN A 88 3.00 12.61 -9.84
N ILE A 89 2.03 12.49 -8.93
CA ILE A 89 0.92 13.45 -8.81
C ILE A 89 1.42 14.85 -8.43
N GLU A 90 2.34 14.94 -7.45
CA GLU A 90 2.95 16.22 -7.05
C GLU A 90 3.65 16.91 -8.23
N LYS A 91 4.33 16.13 -9.09
CA LYS A 91 5.01 16.65 -10.28
C LYS A 91 4.00 17.15 -11.32
N GLN A 92 2.98 16.34 -11.64
CA GLN A 92 1.93 16.72 -12.59
C GLN A 92 1.22 18.02 -12.19
N ASN A 93 0.90 18.19 -10.90
CA ASN A 93 0.28 19.42 -10.39
C ASN A 93 1.18 20.66 -10.55
N LYS A 94 2.50 20.52 -10.39
CA LYS A 94 3.45 21.63 -10.60
C LYS A 94 3.56 22.03 -12.07
N ASP A 95 3.49 21.06 -12.97
CA ASP A 95 3.56 21.31 -14.41
C ASP A 95 2.30 22.08 -14.87
N ILE A 96 1.12 21.80 -14.31
CA ILE A 96 -0.14 22.52 -14.62
C ILE A 96 -0.08 24.00 -14.21
N ILE A 97 0.56 24.34 -13.08
CA ILE A 97 0.63 25.73 -12.57
C ILE A 97 1.60 26.60 -13.40
N ARG A 98 2.46 26.00 -14.22
CA ARG A 98 3.50 26.70 -15.00
C ARG A 98 3.06 27.12 -16.40
N TYR A 99 1.83 26.82 -16.80
CA TYR A 99 1.21 27.31 -18.03
C TYR A 99 0.18 28.39 -17.73
#